data_AF-A0A950KCK2-F1
#
_entry.id   AF-A0A950KCK2-F1
#
_cell.length_a   1.000
_cell.length_b   1.000
_cell.length_c   1.000
_cell.angle_alpha   90.00
_cell.angle_beta   90.00
_cell.angle_gamma   90.00
#
_symmetry.space_group_name_H-M   'P 1'
#
loop_
_entity.id
_entity.type
_entity.pdbx_description
1 polymer ?
#
loop_
_entity_poly.entity_id
_entity_poly.type
_entity_poly.pdbx_seq_one_letter_code
_entity_poly.pdbx_strand_id
1 'polypeptide(L)'
;MNIVRNQLPMLSRQLESMSHRAELFRAREQEEQDWFSAVLASLRRTHQLISSGADPRAAVRDFVLEVTEVGKLVLKQSGLAVPVDDDYLEHVFLTMGVTLAPGQFLLLEPRMAKWAIEESLWGLELDRAMSGSRDLTEVPLTAGLVAWSRKRDLIMANLIADELLERQAPDPLRTPRAV
;
A
#
# COMPACT_ATOMS: atom_id res chain seq x y z
N MET A 1 -8.78 22.94 -0.56
CA MET A 1 -9.85 21.97 -0.23
C MET A 1 -10.57 21.36 -1.45
N ASN A 2 -10.54 21.95 -2.65
CA ASN A 2 -11.30 21.42 -3.81
C ASN A 2 -10.69 20.18 -4.52
N ILE A 3 -9.36 20.01 -4.51
CA ILE A 3 -8.69 18.97 -5.32
C ILE A 3 -9.02 17.54 -4.83
N VAL A 4 -9.11 17.35 -3.52
CA VAL A 4 -9.41 16.02 -2.93
C VAL A 4 -10.86 15.60 -3.17
N ARG A 5 -11.82 16.55 -3.14
CA ARG A 5 -13.23 16.26 -3.43
C ARG A 5 -13.47 15.85 -4.89
N ASN A 6 -12.63 16.31 -5.80
CA ASN A 6 -12.70 15.92 -7.22
C ASN A 6 -12.37 14.44 -7.45
N GLN A 7 -11.84 13.72 -6.46
CA GLN A 7 -11.57 12.28 -6.54
C GLN A 7 -12.81 11.41 -6.30
N LEU A 8 -13.86 11.95 -5.65
CA LEU A 8 -15.05 11.16 -5.29
C LEU A 8 -15.72 10.48 -6.50
N PRO A 9 -16.02 11.18 -7.62
CA PRO A 9 -16.66 10.53 -8.77
C PRO A 9 -15.80 9.41 -9.38
N MET A 10 -14.49 9.54 -9.32
CA MET A 10 -13.57 8.50 -9.78
C MET A 10 -13.56 7.30 -8.82
N LEU A 11 -13.43 7.55 -7.52
CA LEU A 11 -13.46 6.50 -6.50
C LEU A 11 -14.78 5.72 -6.54
N SER A 12 -15.93 6.40 -6.74
CA SER A 12 -17.22 5.73 -6.88
C SER A 12 -17.25 4.79 -8.10
N ARG A 13 -16.73 5.22 -9.24
CA ARG A 13 -16.62 4.37 -10.45
C ARG A 13 -15.69 3.17 -10.25
N GLN A 14 -14.54 3.38 -9.59
CA GLN A 14 -13.61 2.30 -9.26
C GLN A 14 -14.27 1.28 -8.32
N LEU A 15 -15.00 1.74 -7.28
CA LEU A 15 -15.74 0.90 -6.35
C LEU A 15 -16.88 0.10 -7.00
N GLU A 16 -17.62 0.72 -7.91
CA GLU A 16 -18.67 0.07 -8.68
C GLU A 16 -18.08 -1.03 -9.58
N SER A 17 -17.03 -0.69 -10.34
CA SER A 17 -16.31 -1.64 -11.20
C SER A 17 -15.78 -2.85 -10.42
N MET A 18 -15.15 -2.61 -9.26
CA MET A 18 -14.67 -3.70 -8.41
C MET A 18 -15.82 -4.54 -7.86
N SER A 19 -16.88 -3.91 -7.36
CA SER A 19 -18.06 -4.64 -6.85
C SER A 19 -18.65 -5.58 -7.91
N HIS A 20 -18.69 -5.16 -9.18
CA HIS A 20 -19.16 -6.01 -10.28
C HIS A 20 -18.22 -7.20 -10.57
N ARG A 21 -16.91 -7.03 -10.33
CA ARG A 21 -15.89 -8.08 -10.55
C ARG A 21 -15.71 -9.03 -9.37
N ALA A 22 -16.35 -8.78 -8.23
CA ALA A 22 -16.14 -9.56 -7.01
C ALA A 22 -16.36 -11.08 -7.21
N GLU A 23 -17.33 -11.48 -8.03
CA GLU A 23 -17.59 -12.89 -8.33
C GLU A 23 -16.46 -13.55 -9.13
N LEU A 24 -15.79 -12.79 -10.01
CA LEU A 24 -14.66 -13.30 -10.81
C LEU A 24 -13.45 -13.66 -9.94
N PHE A 25 -13.25 -12.93 -8.84
CA PHE A 25 -12.12 -13.18 -7.93
C PHE A 25 -12.38 -14.33 -6.97
N ARG A 26 -13.65 -14.65 -6.63
CA ARG A 26 -13.97 -15.79 -5.73
C ARG A 26 -13.48 -17.14 -6.25
N ALA A 27 -13.31 -17.27 -7.57
CA ALA A 27 -12.84 -18.50 -8.21
C ALA A 27 -11.31 -18.51 -8.45
N ARG A 28 -10.59 -17.46 -8.08
CA ARG A 28 -9.13 -17.34 -8.27
C ARG A 28 -8.36 -17.86 -7.06
N GLU A 29 -7.04 -17.88 -7.19
CA GLU A 29 -6.13 -18.23 -6.10
C GLU A 29 -6.31 -17.31 -4.88
N GLN A 30 -5.99 -17.83 -3.70
CA GLN A 30 -6.20 -17.12 -2.43
C GLN A 30 -5.46 -15.78 -2.40
N GLU A 31 -4.26 -15.72 -2.95
CA GLU A 31 -3.46 -14.49 -3.04
C GLU A 31 -4.18 -13.38 -3.82
N GLU A 32 -4.74 -13.71 -4.98
CA GLU A 32 -5.49 -12.74 -5.78
C GLU A 32 -6.79 -12.28 -5.10
N GLN A 33 -7.45 -13.17 -4.33
CA GLN A 33 -8.62 -12.81 -3.53
C GLN A 33 -8.25 -11.83 -2.41
N ASP A 34 -7.11 -12.06 -1.79
CA ASP A 34 -6.55 -11.26 -0.71
C ASP A 34 -6.16 -9.86 -1.25
N TRP A 35 -5.49 -9.79 -2.39
CA TRP A 35 -5.20 -8.53 -3.10
C TRP A 35 -6.48 -7.77 -3.47
N PHE A 36 -7.45 -8.46 -4.06
CA PHE A 36 -8.72 -7.85 -4.45
C PHE A 36 -9.43 -7.23 -3.24
N SER A 37 -9.47 -7.96 -2.14
CA SER A 37 -10.11 -7.52 -0.89
C SER A 37 -9.40 -6.30 -0.30
N ALA A 38 -8.07 -6.28 -0.31
CA ALA A 38 -7.28 -5.18 0.22
C ALA A 38 -7.37 -3.91 -0.64
N VAL A 39 -7.38 -4.04 -1.97
CA VAL A 39 -7.60 -2.91 -2.90
C VAL A 39 -9.01 -2.35 -2.70
N LEU A 40 -10.03 -3.21 -2.61
CA LEU A 40 -11.41 -2.78 -2.38
C LEU A 40 -11.56 -2.05 -1.03
N ALA A 41 -10.93 -2.57 0.03
CA ALA A 41 -10.92 -1.94 1.34
C ALA A 41 -10.23 -0.56 1.30
N SER A 42 -9.10 -0.44 0.60
CA SER A 42 -8.37 0.81 0.40
C SER A 42 -9.23 1.88 -0.28
N LEU A 43 -9.91 1.51 -1.37
CA LEU A 43 -10.84 2.41 -2.07
C LEU A 43 -12.02 2.84 -1.19
N ARG A 44 -12.64 1.90 -0.47
CA ARG A 44 -13.79 2.18 0.42
C ARG A 44 -13.40 3.13 1.55
N ARG A 45 -12.27 2.85 2.19
CA ARG A 45 -11.73 3.66 3.28
C ARG A 45 -11.42 5.08 2.81
N THR A 46 -10.78 5.21 1.66
CA THR A 46 -10.48 6.51 1.04
C THR A 46 -11.75 7.27 0.70
N HIS A 47 -12.70 6.61 0.04
CA HIS A 47 -13.99 7.21 -0.33
C HIS A 47 -14.74 7.71 0.92
N GLN A 48 -14.81 6.90 1.98
CA GLN A 48 -15.47 7.27 3.24
C GLN A 48 -14.80 8.48 3.90
N LEU A 49 -13.46 8.52 3.92
CA LEU A 49 -12.71 9.65 4.49
C LEU A 49 -12.96 10.94 3.73
N ILE A 50 -12.90 10.91 2.39
CA ILE A 50 -13.14 12.10 1.58
C ILE A 50 -14.61 12.54 1.68
N SER A 51 -15.54 11.58 1.74
CA SER A 51 -16.98 11.85 1.89
C SER A 51 -17.30 12.52 3.22
N SER A 52 -16.56 12.22 4.29
CA SER A 52 -16.69 12.91 5.58
C SER A 52 -16.00 14.29 5.61
N GLY A 53 -15.38 14.69 4.50
CA GLY A 53 -14.72 15.99 4.35
C GLY A 53 -13.26 16.01 4.83
N ALA A 54 -12.68 14.86 5.19
CA ALA A 54 -11.30 14.75 5.60
C ALA A 54 -10.35 14.54 4.40
N ASP A 55 -9.11 15.00 4.57
CA ASP A 55 -8.04 14.87 3.57
C ASP A 55 -7.22 13.61 3.85
N PRO A 56 -7.11 12.65 2.90
CA PRO A 56 -6.28 11.45 3.05
C PRO A 56 -4.83 11.76 3.44
N ARG A 57 -4.29 12.90 2.99
CA ARG A 57 -2.92 13.32 3.29
C ARG A 57 -2.71 13.68 4.77
N ALA A 58 -3.79 13.99 5.48
CA ALA A 58 -3.75 14.30 6.92
C ALA A 58 -3.83 13.04 7.80
N ALA A 59 -3.99 11.84 7.21
CA ALA A 59 -4.06 10.59 7.95
C ALA A 59 -2.67 10.12 8.40
N VAL A 60 -2.12 10.75 9.45
CA VAL A 60 -0.75 10.52 9.94
C VAL A 60 -0.47 9.06 10.32
N ARG A 61 -1.49 8.34 10.81
CA ARG A 61 -1.36 6.96 11.28
C ARG A 61 -1.44 5.92 10.16
N ASP A 62 -1.78 6.32 8.95
CA ASP A 62 -2.06 5.42 7.85
C ASP A 62 -1.00 5.48 6.77
N PHE A 63 -0.99 4.43 5.96
CA PHE A 63 -0.24 4.42 4.72
C PHE A 63 -1.06 5.14 3.64
N VAL A 64 -0.45 6.16 3.04
CA VAL A 64 -1.04 6.95 1.97
C VAL A 64 -0.27 6.67 0.69
N LEU A 65 -0.93 6.10 -0.31
CA LEU A 65 -0.41 6.05 -1.66
C LEU A 65 -0.75 7.35 -2.37
N GLU A 66 0.27 8.04 -2.87
CA GLU A 66 0.14 9.18 -3.76
C GLU A 66 0.48 8.76 -5.18
N VAL A 67 -0.42 9.07 -6.12
CA VAL A 67 -0.14 9.04 -7.55
C VAL A 67 0.28 10.45 -7.95
N THR A 68 1.56 10.64 -8.22
CA THR A 68 2.09 11.96 -8.59
C THR A 68 1.49 12.45 -9.91
N GLU A 69 1.64 13.74 -10.22
CA GLU A 69 1.20 14.33 -11.51
C GLU A 69 1.84 13.65 -12.74
N VAL A 70 3.01 13.02 -12.57
CA VAL A 70 3.71 12.27 -13.61
C VAL A 70 3.35 10.78 -13.62
N GLY A 71 2.37 10.35 -12.82
CA GLY A 71 1.89 8.97 -12.75
C GLY A 71 2.68 8.04 -11.81
N LYS A 72 3.80 8.50 -11.25
CA LYS A 72 4.61 7.70 -10.32
C LYS A 72 3.86 7.44 -9.01
N LEU A 73 3.97 6.22 -8.49
CA LEU A 73 3.44 5.81 -7.19
C LEU A 73 4.43 6.11 -6.07
N VAL A 74 3.95 6.76 -5.00
CA VAL A 74 4.75 7.06 -3.80
C VAL A 74 3.96 6.65 -2.57
N LEU A 75 4.43 5.62 -1.88
CA LEU A 75 3.90 5.24 -0.58
C LEU A 75 4.44 6.16 0.51
N LYS A 76 3.57 6.67 1.38
CA LYS A 76 3.93 7.53 2.49
C LYS A 76 3.38 7.01 3.81
N GLN A 77 4.16 7.16 4.88
CA GLN A 77 3.76 6.93 6.27
C GLN A 77 4.13 8.17 7.07
N SER A 78 3.19 8.78 7.80
CA SER A 78 3.41 10.04 8.52
C SER A 78 4.03 11.16 7.67
N GLY A 79 3.76 11.18 6.36
CA GLY A 79 4.34 12.13 5.40
C GLY A 79 5.75 11.80 4.90
N LEU A 80 6.40 10.76 5.44
CA LEU A 80 7.69 10.26 4.98
C LEU A 80 7.50 9.21 3.87
N ALA A 81 8.33 9.25 2.83
CA ALA A 81 8.30 8.27 1.77
C ALA A 81 8.80 6.90 2.26
N VAL A 82 8.04 5.85 1.95
CA VAL A 82 8.44 4.47 2.16
C VAL A 82 9.01 3.97 0.83
N PRO A 83 10.26 3.45 0.79
CA PRO A 83 10.93 3.13 -0.47
C PRO A 83 10.47 1.76 -0.99
N VAL A 84 9.20 1.67 -1.37
CA VAL A 84 8.60 0.49 -1.99
C VAL A 84 8.80 0.47 -3.50
N ASP A 85 8.71 -0.72 -4.09
CA ASP A 85 8.63 -0.95 -5.53
C ASP A 85 7.29 -0.43 -6.08
N ASP A 86 7.37 0.59 -6.95
CA ASP A 86 6.21 1.19 -7.59
C ASP A 86 5.65 0.35 -8.74
N ASP A 87 6.50 -0.40 -9.46
CA ASP A 87 6.08 -1.29 -10.54
C ASP A 87 5.24 -2.46 -9.98
N TYR A 88 5.64 -3.00 -8.82
CA TYR A 88 4.85 -4.02 -8.11
C TYR A 88 3.46 -3.50 -7.72
N LEU A 89 3.39 -2.31 -7.11
CA LEU A 89 2.12 -1.72 -6.72
C LEU A 89 1.23 -1.44 -7.94
N GLU A 90 1.79 -0.87 -9.01
CA GLU A 90 1.06 -0.62 -10.25
C GLU A 90 0.50 -1.92 -10.82
N HIS A 91 1.30 -2.98 -10.84
CA HIS A 91 0.88 -4.31 -11.27
C HIS A 91 -0.30 -4.83 -10.45
N VAL A 92 -0.25 -4.74 -9.12
CA VAL A 92 -1.34 -5.19 -8.24
C VAL A 92 -2.64 -4.44 -8.56
N PHE A 93 -2.61 -3.11 -8.64
CA PHE A 93 -3.82 -2.32 -8.95
C PHE A 93 -4.37 -2.64 -10.35
N LEU A 94 -3.49 -2.76 -11.34
CA LEU A 94 -3.89 -3.08 -12.71
C LEU A 94 -4.54 -4.47 -12.80
N THR A 95 -3.96 -5.48 -12.14
CA THR A 95 -4.49 -6.84 -12.08
C THR A 95 -5.87 -6.87 -11.41
N MET A 96 -6.09 -6.03 -10.40
CA MET A 96 -7.40 -5.87 -9.76
C MET A 96 -8.41 -5.05 -10.60
N GLY A 97 -7.99 -4.53 -11.75
CA GLY A 97 -8.83 -3.73 -12.65
C GLY A 97 -9.05 -2.30 -12.18
N VAL A 98 -8.13 -1.76 -11.37
CA VAL A 98 -8.15 -0.38 -10.88
C VAL A 98 -7.08 0.42 -11.60
N THR A 99 -7.51 1.37 -12.43
CA THR A 99 -6.60 2.36 -13.03
C THR A 99 -6.44 3.53 -12.08
N LEU A 100 -5.22 3.75 -11.62
CA LEU A 100 -4.83 4.88 -10.78
C LEU A 100 -4.68 6.15 -11.64
N ALA A 101 -5.21 7.29 -11.17
CA ALA A 101 -5.13 8.56 -11.90
C ALA A 101 -4.10 9.51 -11.28
N PRO A 102 -3.39 10.32 -12.08
CA PRO A 102 -2.52 11.37 -11.56
C PRO A 102 -3.23 12.29 -10.55
N GLY A 103 -2.56 12.61 -9.46
CA GLY A 103 -3.08 13.40 -8.35
C GLY A 103 -4.01 12.63 -7.39
N GLN A 104 -4.20 11.32 -7.58
CA GLN A 104 -5.00 10.48 -6.69
C GLN A 104 -4.27 10.19 -5.36
N PHE A 105 -5.02 10.19 -4.25
CA PHE A 105 -4.53 9.74 -2.96
C PHE A 105 -5.38 8.56 -2.48
N LEU A 106 -4.74 7.48 -2.04
CA LEU A 106 -5.42 6.32 -1.47
C LEU A 106 -4.89 6.04 -0.06
N LEU A 107 -5.79 5.85 0.89
CA LEU A 107 -5.46 5.19 2.14
C LEU A 107 -5.33 3.70 1.86
N LEU A 108 -4.11 3.19 1.92
CA LEU A 108 -3.90 1.75 1.77
C LEU A 108 -4.37 1.01 3.02
N GLU A 109 -5.01 -0.11 2.77
CA GLU A 109 -5.24 -1.11 3.79
C GLU A 109 -3.87 -1.62 4.30
N PRO A 110 -3.67 -1.77 5.62
CA PRO A 110 -2.35 -2.10 6.17
C PRO A 110 -1.73 -3.39 5.65
N ARG A 111 -2.53 -4.43 5.36
CA ARG A 111 -2.02 -5.68 4.77
C ARG A 111 -1.47 -5.42 3.37
N MET A 112 -2.15 -4.59 2.57
CA MET A 112 -1.65 -4.18 1.26
C MET A 112 -0.32 -3.42 1.36
N ALA A 113 -0.23 -2.47 2.29
CA ALA A 113 1.02 -1.74 2.52
C ALA A 113 2.15 -2.70 2.96
N LYS A 114 1.82 -3.66 3.83
CA LYS A 114 2.75 -4.70 4.30
C LYS A 114 3.30 -5.52 3.14
N TRP A 115 2.45 -6.06 2.26
CA TRP A 115 2.92 -6.85 1.12
C TRP A 115 3.88 -6.06 0.21
N ALA A 116 3.56 -4.80 -0.09
CA ALA A 116 4.45 -3.96 -0.90
C ALA A 116 5.82 -3.72 -0.23
N ILE A 117 5.83 -3.56 1.10
CA ILE A 117 7.06 -3.41 1.89
C ILE A 117 7.86 -4.72 1.90
N GLU A 118 7.20 -5.86 2.10
CA GLU A 118 7.82 -7.18 2.11
C GLU A 118 8.42 -7.53 0.75
N GLU A 119 7.70 -7.28 -0.35
CA GLU A 119 8.22 -7.46 -1.71
C GLU A 119 9.48 -6.63 -1.94
N SER A 120 9.48 -5.38 -1.49
CA SER A 120 10.63 -4.49 -1.60
C SER A 120 11.82 -4.96 -0.74
N LEU A 121 11.56 -5.56 0.42
CA LEU A 121 12.59 -6.18 1.25
C LEU A 121 13.19 -7.41 0.56
N TRP A 122 12.36 -8.26 -0.06
CA TRP A 122 12.81 -9.41 -0.83
C TRP A 122 13.67 -9.00 -2.02
N GLY A 123 13.27 -7.96 -2.76
CA GLY A 123 14.06 -7.41 -3.86
C GLY A 123 15.47 -6.99 -3.41
N LEU A 124 15.58 -6.29 -2.27
CA LEU A 124 16.88 -5.89 -1.72
C LEU A 124 17.75 -7.10 -1.30
N GLU A 125 17.13 -8.17 -0.82
CA GLU A 125 17.84 -9.39 -0.43
C GLU A 125 18.31 -10.19 -1.65
N LEU A 126 17.50 -10.25 -2.70
CA LEU A 126 17.86 -10.84 -3.98
C LEU A 126 19.02 -10.07 -4.63
N ASP A 127 18.93 -8.75 -4.69
CA ASP A 127 20.00 -7.88 -5.19
C ASP A 127 21.31 -8.11 -4.45
N ARG A 128 21.24 -8.28 -3.12
CA ARG A 128 22.42 -8.59 -2.30
C ARG A 128 22.98 -9.97 -2.59
N ALA A 129 22.14 -10.99 -2.77
CA ALA A 129 22.58 -12.34 -3.10
C ALA A 129 23.25 -12.39 -4.48
N MET A 130 22.68 -11.71 -5.46
CA MET A 130 23.21 -11.62 -6.83
C MET A 130 24.51 -10.79 -6.90
N SER A 131 24.59 -9.70 -6.12
CA SER A 131 25.79 -8.86 -6.02
C SER A 131 26.89 -9.50 -5.19
N GLY A 132 26.55 -10.34 -4.20
CA GLY A 132 27.50 -11.07 -3.37
C GLY A 132 28.34 -12.13 -4.10
N SER A 133 27.97 -12.48 -5.35
CA SER A 133 28.71 -13.39 -6.23
C SER A 133 29.69 -12.70 -7.19
N ARG A 134 29.75 -11.35 -7.22
CA ARG A 134 30.70 -10.59 -8.06
C ARG A 134 31.45 -9.57 -7.18
N ASP A 135 32.72 -9.85 -6.94
CA ASP A 135 33.75 -8.95 -6.38
C ASP A 135 33.38 -8.13 -5.13
N LEU A 136 33.88 -8.57 -3.98
CA LEU A 136 33.87 -7.84 -2.71
C LEU A 136 34.75 -6.57 -2.70
N THR A 137 35.33 -6.17 -3.83
CA THR A 137 36.30 -5.08 -3.91
C THR A 137 35.74 -3.72 -4.34
N GLU A 138 34.53 -3.64 -4.92
CA GLU A 138 34.06 -2.35 -5.48
C GLU A 138 32.54 -2.10 -5.29
N VAL A 139 32.01 -2.25 -4.08
CA VAL A 139 30.77 -1.53 -3.75
C VAL A 139 31.16 -0.15 -3.22
N PRO A 140 30.86 0.95 -3.94
CA PRO A 140 31.13 2.28 -3.43
C PRO A 140 30.45 2.46 -2.07
N LEU A 141 31.17 2.97 -1.07
CA LEU A 141 30.66 3.17 0.30
C LEU A 141 29.30 3.90 0.34
N THR A 142 29.06 4.79 -0.62
CA THR A 142 27.81 5.52 -0.81
C THR A 142 26.64 4.62 -1.20
N ALA A 143 26.84 3.64 -2.08
CA ALA A 143 25.78 2.70 -2.49
C ALA A 143 25.38 1.77 -1.33
N GLY A 144 26.36 1.31 -0.55
CA GLY A 144 26.10 0.50 0.65
C GLY A 144 25.31 1.24 1.73
N LEU A 145 25.62 2.52 1.96
CA LEU A 145 24.89 3.37 2.93
C LEU A 145 23.45 3.65 2.49
N VAL A 146 23.21 3.88 1.19
CA VAL A 146 21.87 4.09 0.65
C VAL A 146 21.03 2.81 0.76
N ALA A 147 21.58 1.65 0.41
CA ALA A 147 20.90 0.37 0.54
C ALA A 147 20.57 0.03 2.00
N TRP A 148 21.49 0.32 2.93
CA TRP A 148 21.25 0.16 4.37
C TRP A 148 20.14 1.07 4.89
N SER A 149 20.14 2.34 4.50
CA SER A 149 19.07 3.27 4.87
C SER A 149 17.72 2.78 4.37
N ARG A 150 17.63 2.38 3.09
CA ARG A 150 16.40 1.82 2.50
C ARG A 150 15.90 0.59 3.25
N LYS A 151 16.78 -0.36 3.55
CA LYS A 151 16.42 -1.57 4.32
C LYS A 151 15.88 -1.21 5.71
N ARG A 152 16.55 -0.29 6.42
CA ARG A 152 16.08 0.16 7.73
C ARG A 152 14.70 0.82 7.65
N ASP A 153 14.50 1.69 6.66
CA ASP A 153 13.24 2.42 6.50
C ASP A 153 12.08 1.47 6.16
N LEU A 154 12.33 0.43 5.34
CA LEU A 154 11.37 -0.65 5.07
C LEU A 154 11.06 -1.50 6.31
N ILE A 155 12.07 -1.88 7.10
CA ILE A 155 11.85 -2.64 8.35
C ILE A 155 10.95 -1.85 9.31
N MET A 156 11.22 -0.54 9.48
CA MET A 156 10.39 0.31 10.33
C MET A 156 8.96 0.44 9.78
N ALA A 157 8.80 0.60 8.47
CA ALA A 157 7.49 0.62 7.85
C ALA A 157 6.74 -0.73 8.03
N ASN A 158 7.45 -1.86 7.96
CA ASN A 158 6.86 -3.18 8.16
C ASN A 158 6.31 -3.36 9.59
N LEU A 159 7.09 -2.96 10.60
CA LEU A 159 6.65 -2.98 12.00
C LEU A 159 5.42 -2.10 12.24
N ILE A 160 5.34 -0.94 11.57
CA ILE A 160 4.16 -0.06 11.63
C ILE A 160 2.96 -0.76 10.98
N ALA A 161 3.15 -1.43 9.84
CA ALA A 161 2.08 -2.16 9.18
C ALA A 161 1.54 -3.30 10.07
N ASP A 162 2.42 -4.04 10.74
CA ASP A 162 2.04 -5.05 11.73
C ASP A 162 1.23 -4.46 12.89
N GLU A 163 1.69 -3.36 13.48
CA GLU A 163 0.95 -2.69 14.56
C GLU A 163 -0.44 -2.24 14.10
N LEU A 164 -0.57 -1.74 12.87
CA LEU A 164 -1.86 -1.35 12.31
C LEU A 164 -2.78 -2.55 12.07
N LEU A 165 -2.24 -3.69 11.64
CA LEU A 165 -2.99 -4.94 11.48
C LEU A 165 -3.48 -5.48 12.82
N GLU A 166 -2.63 -5.49 13.85
CA GLU A 166 -3.00 -5.92 15.20
C GLU A 166 -4.14 -5.07 15.78
N ARG A 167 -4.12 -3.75 15.53
CA ARG A 167 -5.18 -2.83 15.96
C ARG A 167 -6.51 -3.04 15.23
N GLN A 168 -6.48 -3.60 14.02
CA GLN A 168 -7.67 -3.93 13.24
C GLN A 168 -8.24 -5.31 13.58
N ALA A 169 -7.45 -6.18 14.21
CA ALA A 169 -7.95 -7.46 14.67
C ALA A 169 -9.09 -7.25 15.69
N PRO A 170 -10.22 -7.94 15.54
CA PRO A 170 -11.28 -7.88 16.54
C PRO A 170 -10.73 -8.42 17.87
N ASP A 171 -10.85 -7.61 18.93
CA ASP A 171 -10.45 -7.96 20.28
C ASP A 171 -11.16 -9.28 20.70
N PRO A 172 -10.42 -10.39 20.92
CA PRO A 172 -11.02 -11.68 21.25
C PRO A 172 -11.77 -11.65 22.59
N LEU A 173 -11.61 -10.59 23.40
CA LEU A 173 -12.27 -10.42 24.70
C LEU A 173 -13.58 -9.62 24.65
N ARG A 174 -14.02 -9.12 23.50
CA ARG A 174 -15.35 -8.50 23.35
C ARG A 174 -16.39 -9.52 22.89
N THR A 175 -16.64 -10.53 23.72
CA THR A 175 -17.95 -11.19 23.69
C THR A 175 -18.95 -10.23 24.34
N PRO A 176 -20.07 -9.86 23.68
CA PRO A 176 -21.14 -9.19 24.38
C PRO A 176 -21.64 -10.15 25.46
N ARG A 177 -21.53 -9.75 26.73
CA ARG A 177 -22.30 -10.38 27.80
C ARG A 177 -23.76 -10.27 27.38
N ALA A 178 -24.38 -11.41 27.09
CA ALA A 178 -25.82 -11.51 26.92
C ALA A 178 -26.47 -10.89 28.18
N VAL A 179 -27.29 -9.87 27.96
CA VAL A 179 -28.23 -9.33 28.96
C VAL A 179 -29.58 -9.94 28.65
#